data_AF-A0A841CT08-F1
#
_entry.id   AF-A0A841CT08-F1
#
_cell.length_a   1.000
_cell.length_b   1.000
_cell.length_c   1.000
_cell.angle_alpha   90.00
_cell.angle_beta   90.00
_cell.angle_gamma   90.00
#
_symmetry.space_group_name_H-M   'P 1'
#
loop_
_entity.id
_entity.type
_entity.pdbx_description
1 polymer ?
#
loop_
_entity_poly.entity_id
_entity_poly.type
_entity_poly.pdbx_seq_one_letter_code
_entity_poly.pdbx_strand_id
1 'polypeptide(L)'
;MALPYEPDDDHAADRFVNNALRSRDPEVWRQLASEAYVEQTDRVLLGMLDRIAVDRAHRKAERDTARARLSAGEISRADHDRDLAEEGERTKKTAHFEALVREQHRLIASQVRRLRGDDVRDELMSLVIALGAAIDTHRAAVLGEGAEPTEADRALWARLTTLDVPGTTGATSRTSLEALVEQHTAQQDDHGRTLAAIILDLAGDATSVARADLLDVWKKKVAPTLTPEEKADFAAKGKGSLVTERLRKAMGVLERRGLVARSGAQGDQRLDVLDRAGLVDLAAARP
;
A
#
# COMPACT_ATOMS: atom_id res chain seq x y z
N MET A 1 4.13 -20.91 -25.93
CA MET A 1 5.60 -20.79 -25.95
C MET A 1 6.04 -20.34 -24.57
N ALA A 2 7.12 -20.92 -24.04
CA ALA A 2 7.74 -20.44 -22.81
C ALA A 2 8.65 -19.25 -23.12
N LEU A 3 8.78 -18.30 -22.19
CA LEU A 3 9.71 -17.18 -22.33
C LEU A 3 11.16 -17.70 -22.33
N PRO A 4 12.12 -17.00 -22.96
CA PRO A 4 13.49 -17.49 -23.11
C PRO A 4 14.34 -17.35 -21.83
N TYR A 5 13.70 -17.32 -20.66
CA TYR A 5 14.34 -17.18 -19.35
C TYR A 5 13.47 -17.78 -18.23
N GLU A 6 14.13 -18.11 -17.12
CA GLU A 6 13.49 -18.68 -15.95
C GLU A 6 12.69 -17.62 -15.15
N PRO A 7 11.60 -18.01 -14.47
CA PRO A 7 10.75 -17.10 -13.68
C PRO A 7 11.44 -16.29 -12.57
N ASP A 8 12.67 -16.68 -12.18
CA ASP A 8 13.46 -16.00 -11.15
C ASP A 8 14.67 -15.23 -11.71
N ASP A 9 14.93 -15.28 -13.03
CA ASP A 9 16.03 -14.53 -13.66
C ASP A 9 15.60 -13.09 -14.00
N ASP A 10 15.53 -12.24 -12.98
CA ASP A 10 15.13 -10.83 -13.10
C ASP A 10 16.02 -10.02 -14.07
N HIS A 11 17.27 -10.43 -14.26
CA HIS A 11 18.21 -9.74 -15.14
C HIS A 11 17.97 -10.08 -16.62
N ALA A 12 17.66 -11.34 -16.94
CA ALA A 12 17.19 -11.71 -18.27
C ALA A 12 15.81 -11.13 -18.57
N ALA A 13 14.91 -11.13 -17.58
CA ALA A 13 13.59 -10.55 -17.68
C ALA A 13 13.65 -9.04 -17.97
N ASP A 14 14.54 -8.29 -17.32
CA ASP A 14 14.73 -6.85 -17.57
C ASP A 14 15.02 -6.55 -19.04
N ARG A 15 16.01 -7.24 -19.62
CA ARG A 15 16.37 -7.07 -21.03
C ARG A 15 15.24 -7.44 -21.97
N PHE A 16 14.52 -8.51 -21.65
CA PHE A 16 13.44 -9.00 -22.48
C PHE A 16 12.21 -8.06 -22.44
N VAL A 17 11.78 -7.64 -21.25
CA VAL A 17 10.69 -6.66 -21.06
C VAL A 17 11.04 -5.33 -21.75
N ASN A 18 12.28 -4.89 -21.67
CA ASN A 18 12.74 -3.67 -22.37
C ASN A 18 12.57 -3.79 -23.90
N ASN A 19 12.90 -4.96 -24.47
CA ASN A 19 12.67 -5.22 -25.89
C ASN A 19 11.18 -5.35 -26.22
N ALA A 20 10.39 -5.98 -25.37
CA ALA A 20 8.93 -6.11 -25.54
C ALA A 20 8.20 -4.76 -25.50
N LEU A 21 8.67 -3.81 -24.68
CA LEU A 21 8.18 -2.43 -24.65
C LEU A 21 8.39 -1.70 -25.98
N ARG A 22 9.45 -2.04 -26.72
CA ARG A 22 9.77 -1.46 -28.03
C ARG A 22 9.00 -2.12 -29.17
N SER A 23 8.89 -3.45 -29.17
CA SER A 23 8.20 -4.19 -30.23
C SER A 23 6.67 -4.10 -30.14
N ARG A 24 6.14 -3.90 -28.91
CA ARG A 24 4.69 -3.83 -28.61
C ARG A 24 3.91 -5.06 -29.08
N ASP A 25 4.57 -6.22 -29.12
CA ASP A 25 3.95 -7.47 -29.56
C ASP A 25 2.89 -7.96 -28.55
N PRO A 26 1.60 -8.01 -28.94
CA PRO A 26 0.52 -8.41 -28.05
C PRO A 26 0.65 -9.85 -27.54
N GLU A 27 1.26 -10.75 -28.31
CA GLU A 27 1.43 -12.15 -27.93
C GLU A 27 2.50 -12.29 -26.84
N VAL A 28 3.59 -11.53 -26.97
CA VAL A 28 4.64 -11.45 -25.94
C VAL A 28 4.09 -10.88 -24.64
N TRP A 29 3.29 -9.81 -24.71
CA TRP A 29 2.67 -9.23 -23.51
C TRP A 29 1.65 -10.17 -22.84
N ARG A 30 0.95 -11.01 -23.61
CA ARG A 30 0.09 -12.04 -23.04
C ARG A 30 0.87 -13.09 -22.26
N GLN A 31 2.08 -13.44 -22.72
CA GLN A 31 2.97 -14.38 -22.02
C GLN A 31 3.58 -13.74 -20.76
N LEU A 32 4.03 -12.49 -20.86
CA LEU A 32 4.51 -11.71 -19.70
C LEU A 32 3.44 -11.52 -18.63
N ALA A 33 2.17 -11.43 -19.03
CA ALA A 33 1.02 -11.34 -18.14
C ALA A 33 0.50 -12.69 -17.62
N SER A 34 1.13 -13.81 -17.98
CA SER A 34 0.73 -15.14 -17.50
C SER A 34 1.10 -15.34 -16.03
N GLU A 35 0.36 -16.20 -15.32
CA GLU A 35 0.56 -16.45 -13.89
C GLU A 35 2.01 -16.83 -13.53
N ALA A 36 2.71 -17.52 -14.45
CA ALA A 36 4.10 -17.93 -14.26
C ALA A 36 5.11 -16.77 -14.26
N TYR A 37 4.79 -15.63 -14.88
CA TYR A 37 5.76 -14.54 -15.12
C TYR A 37 5.25 -13.15 -14.72
N VAL A 38 3.98 -13.03 -14.34
CA VAL A 38 3.33 -11.73 -14.10
C VAL A 38 3.93 -10.98 -12.91
N GLU A 39 4.32 -11.68 -11.83
CA GLU A 39 4.98 -11.03 -10.67
C GLU A 39 6.42 -10.61 -10.97
N GLN A 40 7.14 -11.42 -11.75
CA GLN A 40 8.48 -11.06 -12.22
C GLN A 40 8.43 -9.83 -13.13
N THR A 41 7.47 -9.82 -14.05
CA THR A 41 7.24 -8.69 -14.96
C THR A 41 6.87 -7.42 -14.20
N ASP A 42 6.04 -7.51 -13.17
CA ASP A 42 5.69 -6.41 -12.27
C ASP A 42 6.91 -5.81 -11.58
N ARG A 43 7.75 -6.65 -10.96
CA ARG A 43 9.00 -6.23 -10.31
C ARG A 43 9.94 -5.54 -11.29
N VAL A 44 10.08 -6.07 -12.50
CA VAL A 44 10.93 -5.48 -13.55
C VAL A 44 10.41 -4.11 -13.98
N LEU A 45 9.10 -3.96 -14.22
CA LEU A 45 8.51 -2.68 -14.61
C LEU A 45 8.62 -1.62 -13.50
N LEU A 46 8.42 -2.01 -12.24
CA LEU A 46 8.68 -1.13 -11.09
C LEU A 46 10.15 -0.73 -11.01
N GLY A 47 11.08 -1.68 -11.17
CA GLY A 47 12.51 -1.40 -11.21
C GLY A 47 12.92 -0.46 -12.34
N MET A 48 12.28 -0.55 -13.51
CA MET A 48 12.46 0.43 -14.60
C MET A 48 11.99 1.83 -14.21
N LEU A 49 10.82 1.96 -13.57
CA LEU A 49 10.29 3.25 -13.09
C LEU A 49 11.19 3.86 -12.01
N ASP A 50 11.71 3.05 -11.09
CA ASP A 50 12.64 3.50 -10.04
C ASP A 50 13.94 4.02 -10.64
N ARG A 51 14.53 3.30 -11.61
CA ARG A 51 15.73 3.79 -12.32
C ARG A 51 15.47 5.10 -13.06
N ILE A 52 14.31 5.25 -13.70
CA ILE A 52 13.92 6.52 -14.33
C ILE A 52 13.82 7.65 -13.29
N ALA A 53 13.29 7.36 -12.10
CA ALA A 53 13.19 8.34 -11.02
C ALA A 53 14.57 8.74 -10.47
N VAL A 54 15.47 7.77 -10.26
CA VAL A 54 16.86 8.00 -9.84
C VAL A 54 17.61 8.81 -10.89
N ASP A 55 17.51 8.44 -12.17
CA ASP A 55 18.14 9.18 -13.28
C ASP A 55 17.61 10.61 -13.39
N ARG A 56 16.33 10.84 -13.09
CA ARG A 56 15.75 12.20 -13.05
C ARG A 56 16.31 13.01 -11.88
N ALA A 57 16.49 12.40 -10.71
CA ALA A 57 17.09 13.04 -9.55
C ALA A 57 18.57 13.38 -9.80
N HIS A 58 19.33 12.46 -10.40
CA HIS A 58 20.73 12.70 -10.78
C HIS A 58 20.84 13.84 -11.78
N ARG A 59 20.05 13.83 -12.86
CA ARG A 59 20.04 14.91 -13.86
C ARG A 59 19.67 16.26 -13.26
N LYS A 60 18.69 16.29 -12.35
CA LYS A 60 18.36 17.52 -11.63
C LYS A 60 19.59 18.06 -10.88
N ALA A 61 20.34 17.21 -10.18
CA ALA A 61 21.56 17.60 -9.49
C ALA A 61 22.67 18.08 -10.44
N GLU A 62 22.85 17.42 -11.60
CA GLU A 62 23.79 17.86 -12.65
C GLU A 62 23.41 19.24 -13.19
N ARG A 63 22.13 19.48 -13.47
CA ARG A 63 21.62 20.78 -13.93
C ARG A 63 21.82 21.87 -12.89
N ASP A 64 21.53 21.56 -11.62
CA ASP A 64 21.72 22.52 -10.53
C ASP A 64 23.22 22.85 -10.36
N THR A 65 24.11 21.86 -10.57
CA THR A 65 25.56 22.05 -10.61
C THR A 65 26.01 22.90 -11.81
N ALA A 66 25.52 22.62 -13.01
CA ALA A 66 25.83 23.40 -14.21
C ALA A 66 25.38 24.86 -14.07
N ARG A 67 24.21 25.08 -13.46
CA ARG A 67 23.71 26.43 -13.15
C ARG A 67 24.61 27.18 -12.16
N ALA A 68 25.14 26.48 -11.16
CA ALA A 68 26.10 27.05 -10.21
C ALA A 68 27.41 27.44 -10.92
N ARG A 69 27.94 26.56 -11.79
CA ARG A 69 29.15 26.84 -12.59
C ARG A 69 28.97 28.02 -13.54
N LEU A 70 27.79 28.15 -14.17
CA LEU A 70 27.47 29.31 -15.00
C LEU A 70 27.46 30.61 -14.17
N SER A 71 26.86 30.57 -12.98
CA SER A 71 26.80 31.73 -12.07
C SER A 71 28.18 32.11 -11.53
N ALA A 72 29.07 31.14 -11.37
CA ALA A 72 30.47 31.34 -11.01
C ALA A 72 31.37 31.77 -12.18
N GLY A 73 30.85 31.80 -13.41
CA GLY A 73 31.61 32.15 -14.62
C GLY A 73 32.60 31.07 -15.07
N GLU A 74 32.50 29.85 -14.54
CA GLU A 74 33.38 28.72 -14.86
C GLU A 74 33.06 28.08 -16.23
N ILE A 75 31.83 28.28 -16.71
CA ILE A 75 31.38 27.83 -18.04
C ILE A 75 30.74 29.00 -18.79
N SER A 76 30.82 28.97 -20.12
CA SER A 76 30.16 29.97 -20.96
C SER A 76 28.65 29.72 -21.03
N ARG A 77 27.87 30.78 -21.27
CA ARG A 77 26.42 30.66 -21.51
C ARG A 77 26.11 29.80 -22.73
N ALA A 78 26.95 29.87 -23.76
CA ALA A 78 26.78 29.08 -24.99
C ALA A 78 26.98 27.57 -24.74
N ASP A 79 27.90 27.20 -23.84
CA ASP A 79 28.11 25.80 -23.46
C ASP A 79 26.96 25.29 -22.59
N HIS A 80 26.51 26.08 -21.62
CA HIS A 80 25.33 25.75 -20.81
C HIS A 80 24.05 25.57 -21.66
N ASP A 81 23.83 26.42 -22.66
CA ASP A 81 22.66 26.32 -23.53
C ASP A 81 22.73 25.09 -24.47
N ARG A 82 23.94 24.67 -24.87
CA ARG A 82 24.17 23.42 -25.61
C ARG A 82 23.84 22.20 -24.75
N ASP A 83 24.33 22.18 -23.51
CA ASP A 83 24.08 21.09 -22.56
C ASP A 83 22.57 20.94 -22.28
N LEU A 84 21.85 22.06 -22.09
CA LEU A 84 20.40 22.06 -21.92
C LEU A 84 19.65 21.53 -23.15
N ALA A 85 20.12 21.84 -24.36
CA ALA A 85 19.50 21.35 -25.59
C ALA A 85 19.63 19.82 -25.73
N GLU A 86 20.82 19.28 -25.44
CA GLU A 86 21.05 17.83 -25.42
C GLU A 86 20.22 17.14 -24.32
N GLU A 87 20.11 17.75 -23.15
CA GLU A 87 19.28 17.25 -22.05
C GLU A 87 17.78 17.25 -22.42
N GLY A 88 17.32 18.26 -23.13
CA GLY A 88 15.93 18.37 -23.60
C GLY A 88 15.53 17.20 -24.50
N GLU A 89 16.40 16.79 -25.42
CA GLU A 89 16.13 15.65 -26.31
C GLU A 89 16.16 14.31 -25.56
N ARG A 90 17.09 14.14 -24.62
CA ARG A 90 17.13 12.96 -23.74
C ARG A 90 15.88 12.89 -22.86
N THR A 91 15.42 14.02 -22.34
CA THR A 91 14.22 14.11 -21.49
C THR A 91 12.96 13.70 -22.24
N LYS A 92 12.79 14.14 -23.50
CA LYS A 92 11.67 13.70 -24.35
C LYS A 92 11.66 12.19 -24.57
N LYS A 93 12.82 11.60 -24.88
CA LYS A 93 12.97 10.14 -25.05
C LYS A 93 12.66 9.38 -23.76
N THR A 94 13.16 9.84 -22.62
CA THR A 94 12.84 9.24 -21.31
C THR A 94 11.35 9.35 -21.00
N ALA A 95 10.72 10.50 -21.23
CA ALA A 95 9.29 10.70 -20.94
C ALA A 95 8.41 9.79 -21.80
N HIS A 96 8.76 9.61 -23.09
CA HIS A 96 8.06 8.67 -23.95
C HIS A 96 8.20 7.22 -23.47
N PHE A 97 9.42 6.81 -23.11
CA PHE A 97 9.67 5.47 -22.58
C PHE A 97 8.93 5.24 -21.25
N GLU A 98 8.99 6.20 -20.33
CA GLU A 98 8.27 6.16 -19.05
C GLU A 98 6.76 6.02 -19.24
N ALA A 99 6.16 6.71 -20.21
CA ALA A 99 4.76 6.57 -20.53
C ALA A 99 4.41 5.13 -20.94
N LEU A 100 5.25 4.49 -21.77
CA LEU A 100 5.08 3.09 -22.17
C LEU A 100 5.22 2.12 -20.99
N VAL A 101 6.22 2.34 -20.13
CA VAL A 101 6.39 1.52 -18.91
C VAL A 101 5.17 1.64 -18.01
N ARG A 102 4.66 2.86 -17.78
CA ARG A 102 3.47 3.10 -16.93
C ARG A 102 2.21 2.48 -17.51
N GLU A 103 2.03 2.55 -18.82
CA GLU A 103 0.89 1.94 -19.51
C GLU A 103 0.88 0.42 -19.31
N GLN A 104 2.01 -0.24 -19.57
CA GLN A 104 2.11 -1.69 -19.42
C GLN A 104 2.07 -2.12 -17.96
N HIS A 105 2.70 -1.36 -17.06
CA HIS A 105 2.61 -1.60 -15.63
C HIS A 105 1.15 -1.54 -15.14
N ARG A 106 0.33 -0.61 -15.65
CA ARG A 106 -1.10 -0.57 -15.28
C ARG A 106 -1.83 -1.86 -15.66
N LEU A 107 -1.51 -2.43 -16.83
CA LEU A 107 -2.11 -3.68 -17.31
C LEU A 107 -1.62 -4.88 -16.49
N ILE A 108 -0.30 -4.98 -16.27
CA ILE A 108 0.33 -6.04 -15.48
C ILE A 108 -0.11 -5.98 -14.02
N ALA A 109 -0.10 -4.81 -13.38
CA ALA A 109 -0.50 -4.63 -11.99
C ALA A 109 -1.94 -5.06 -11.72
N SER A 110 -2.83 -5.04 -12.73
CA SER A 110 -4.18 -5.61 -12.60
C SER A 110 -4.17 -7.14 -12.57
N GLN A 111 -3.32 -7.77 -13.38
CA GLN A 111 -3.14 -9.23 -13.43
C GLN A 111 -2.41 -9.73 -12.18
N VAL A 112 -1.38 -9.02 -11.72
CA VAL A 112 -0.69 -9.29 -10.45
C VAL A 112 -1.66 -9.23 -9.28
N ARG A 113 -2.52 -8.20 -9.23
CA ARG A 113 -3.56 -8.09 -8.20
C ARG A 113 -4.51 -9.27 -8.22
N ARG A 114 -4.96 -9.71 -9.41
CA ARG A 114 -5.78 -10.92 -9.54
C ARG A 114 -5.03 -12.17 -9.07
N LEU A 115 -3.75 -12.33 -9.43
CA LEU A 115 -2.92 -13.47 -9.02
C LEU A 115 -2.68 -13.49 -7.50
N ARG A 116 -2.38 -12.33 -6.90
CA ARG A 116 -2.22 -12.16 -5.45
C ARG A 116 -3.54 -12.23 -4.68
N GLY A 117 -4.67 -12.34 -5.40
CA GLY A 117 -6.00 -12.36 -4.83
C GLY A 117 -6.45 -11.00 -4.29
N ASP A 118 -5.73 -9.91 -4.56
CA ASP A 118 -6.11 -8.54 -4.23
C ASP A 118 -7.36 -8.16 -5.04
N ASP A 119 -8.51 -8.56 -4.52
CA ASP A 119 -9.83 -8.21 -5.00
C ASP A 119 -9.89 -6.68 -5.12
N VAL A 120 -10.07 -6.16 -6.33
CA VAL A 120 -10.26 -4.73 -6.60
C VAL A 120 -11.36 -4.16 -5.69
N ARG A 121 -12.33 -5.00 -5.31
CA ARG A 121 -13.33 -4.70 -4.27
C ARG A 121 -12.70 -4.39 -2.92
N ASP A 122 -11.79 -5.22 -2.41
CA ASP A 122 -11.14 -5.02 -1.11
C ASP A 122 -10.31 -3.71 -1.10
N GLU A 123 -9.62 -3.40 -2.20
CA GLU A 123 -8.84 -2.15 -2.36
C GLU A 123 -9.75 -0.92 -2.49
N LEU A 124 -10.79 -0.97 -3.32
CA LEU A 124 -11.78 0.10 -3.43
C LEU A 124 -12.52 0.31 -2.11
N MET A 125 -12.88 -0.76 -1.39
CA MET A 125 -13.46 -0.66 -0.06
C MET A 125 -12.50 0.00 0.93
N SER A 126 -11.21 -0.35 0.88
CA SER A 126 -10.19 0.32 1.69
C SER A 126 -10.06 1.81 1.37
N LEU A 127 -10.12 2.19 0.08
CA LEU A 127 -10.08 3.60 -0.34
C LEU A 127 -11.34 4.37 0.09
N VAL A 128 -12.52 3.74 -0.02
CA VAL A 128 -13.79 4.31 0.44
C VAL A 128 -13.75 4.55 1.95
N ILE A 129 -13.28 3.57 2.72
CA ILE A 129 -13.12 3.70 4.18
C ILE A 129 -12.12 4.81 4.52
N ALA A 130 -10.98 4.87 3.82
CA ALA A 130 -9.98 5.92 4.04
C ALA A 130 -10.52 7.32 3.72
N LEU A 131 -11.32 7.45 2.65
CA LEU A 131 -11.99 8.70 2.30
C LEU A 131 -12.97 9.13 3.40
N GLY A 132 -13.82 8.21 3.88
CA GLY A 132 -14.76 8.51 4.96
C GLY A 132 -14.05 8.92 6.25
N ALA A 133 -13.03 8.18 6.67
CA ALA A 133 -12.23 8.51 7.86
C ALA A 133 -11.50 9.87 7.74
N ALA A 134 -10.98 10.21 6.56
CA ALA A 134 -10.36 11.51 6.31
C ALA A 134 -11.37 12.66 6.45
N ILE A 135 -12.62 12.44 6.04
CA ILE A 135 -13.66 13.47 6.13
C ILE A 135 -14.18 13.60 7.56
N ASP A 136 -14.30 12.50 8.30
CA ASP A 136 -14.60 12.55 9.75
C ASP A 136 -13.51 13.33 10.50
N THR A 137 -12.24 13.11 10.14
CA THR A 137 -11.11 13.86 10.70
C THR A 137 -11.21 15.35 10.36
N HIS A 138 -11.54 15.69 9.10
CA HIS A 138 -11.76 17.08 8.68
C HIS A 138 -12.92 17.72 9.45
N ARG A 139 -14.04 17.02 9.60
CA ARG A 139 -15.22 17.48 10.35
C ARG A 139 -14.88 17.72 11.81
N ALA A 140 -14.15 16.80 12.45
CA ALA A 140 -13.69 16.95 13.82
C ALA A 140 -12.74 18.14 14.00
N ALA A 141 -11.83 18.38 13.04
CA ALA A 141 -10.93 19.53 13.06
C ALA A 141 -11.69 20.86 12.93
N VAL A 142 -12.59 20.98 11.95
CA VAL A 142 -13.39 22.19 11.73
C VAL A 142 -14.27 22.52 12.94
N LEU A 143 -14.94 21.51 13.51
CA LEU A 143 -15.81 21.71 14.68
C LEU A 143 -15.03 21.90 15.98
N GLY A 144 -13.89 21.25 16.12
CA GLY A 144 -13.03 21.31 17.32
C GLY A 144 -12.36 22.67 17.51
N GLU A 145 -12.09 23.40 16.42
CA GLU A 145 -11.55 24.77 16.46
C GLU A 145 -12.62 25.84 16.77
N GLY A 146 -13.89 25.44 16.95
CA GLY A 146 -15.00 26.37 17.19
C GLY A 146 -15.34 27.26 15.98
N ALA A 147 -14.80 26.93 14.81
CA ALA A 147 -15.07 27.61 13.56
C ALA A 147 -16.43 27.16 12.99
N GLU A 148 -17.19 28.12 12.46
CA GLU A 148 -18.39 27.81 11.67
C GLU A 148 -17.96 27.11 10.36
N PRO A 149 -18.55 25.96 10.01
CA PRO A 149 -18.26 25.29 8.75
C PRO A 149 -18.52 26.22 7.55
N THR A 150 -17.69 26.15 6.50
CA THR A 150 -17.98 26.88 5.27
C THR A 150 -19.16 26.26 4.53
N GLU A 151 -19.76 26.96 3.56
CA GLU A 151 -20.77 26.35 2.68
C GLU A 151 -20.20 25.13 1.91
N ALA A 152 -18.92 25.17 1.54
CA ALA A 152 -18.25 24.05 0.90
C ALA A 152 -18.14 22.84 1.83
N ASP A 153 -17.83 23.05 3.11
CA ASP A 153 -17.80 21.98 4.13
C ASP A 153 -19.18 21.37 4.32
N ARG A 154 -20.22 22.22 4.48
CA ARG A 154 -21.61 21.74 4.63
C ARG A 154 -22.07 20.96 3.40
N ALA A 155 -21.74 21.43 2.19
CA ALA A 155 -22.08 20.76 0.94
C ALA A 155 -21.34 19.42 0.77
N LEU A 156 -20.06 19.36 1.17
CA LEU A 156 -19.27 18.13 1.18
C LEU A 156 -19.88 17.09 2.13
N TRP A 157 -20.17 17.48 3.37
CA TRP A 157 -20.75 16.59 4.37
C TRP A 157 -22.15 16.11 3.97
N ALA A 158 -22.98 17.00 3.41
CA ALA A 158 -24.30 16.64 2.90
C ALA A 158 -24.25 15.64 1.72
N ARG A 159 -23.21 15.68 0.88
CA ARG A 159 -23.04 14.66 -0.17
C ARG A 159 -22.63 13.31 0.40
N LEU A 160 -21.83 13.29 1.45
CA LEU A 160 -21.31 12.05 2.04
C LEU A 160 -22.35 11.27 2.83
N THR A 161 -23.24 11.97 3.55
CA THR A 161 -24.38 11.34 4.25
C THR A 161 -25.31 10.61 3.29
N THR A 162 -25.34 11.03 2.01
CA THR A 162 -26.15 10.38 0.96
C THR A 162 -25.40 9.33 0.14
N LEU A 163 -24.11 9.09 0.42
CA LEU A 163 -23.30 8.16 -0.37
C LEU A 163 -23.56 6.71 0.08
N ASP A 164 -24.28 5.97 -0.75
CA ASP A 164 -24.47 4.53 -0.57
C ASP A 164 -23.28 3.72 -1.11
N VAL A 165 -22.71 2.89 -0.25
CA VAL A 165 -21.54 2.06 -0.55
C VAL A 165 -21.85 0.57 -0.30
N PRO A 166 -21.11 -0.36 -0.95
CA PRO A 166 -21.26 -1.79 -0.68
C PRO A 166 -20.93 -2.11 0.79
N GLY A 167 -21.76 -2.92 1.43
CA GLY A 167 -21.55 -3.39 2.80
C GLY A 167 -20.51 -4.51 2.92
N THR A 168 -20.16 -4.82 4.17
CA THR A 168 -19.18 -5.86 4.54
C THR A 168 -19.79 -7.25 4.67
N THR A 169 -21.12 -7.36 4.74
CA THR A 169 -21.86 -8.62 4.93
C THR A 169 -22.71 -8.96 3.70
N GLY A 170 -22.37 -10.03 2.99
CA GLY A 170 -23.13 -10.49 1.81
C GLY A 170 -22.89 -9.67 0.53
N ALA A 171 -23.23 -10.26 -0.61
CA ALA A 171 -22.96 -9.68 -1.94
C ALA A 171 -23.88 -8.51 -2.32
N THR A 172 -24.97 -8.27 -1.58
CA THR A 172 -26.03 -7.30 -1.91
C THR A 172 -26.33 -6.28 -0.80
N SER A 173 -25.61 -6.29 0.31
CA SER A 173 -25.81 -5.26 1.34
C SER A 173 -25.26 -3.92 0.85
N ARG A 174 -26.04 -2.85 1.04
CA ARG A 174 -25.61 -1.47 0.89
C ARG A 174 -25.70 -0.80 2.25
N THR A 175 -24.81 0.15 2.52
CA THR A 175 -24.77 0.91 3.77
C THR A 175 -24.33 2.34 3.47
N SER A 176 -24.53 3.26 4.42
CA SER A 176 -23.97 4.60 4.31
C SER A 176 -22.45 4.56 4.53
N LEU A 177 -21.73 5.52 3.95
CA LEU A 177 -20.28 5.66 4.18
C LEU A 177 -19.95 5.82 5.67
N GLU A 178 -20.74 6.60 6.41
CA GLU A 178 -20.55 6.83 7.85
C GLU A 178 -20.68 5.51 8.64
N ALA A 179 -21.74 4.74 8.40
CA ALA A 179 -21.94 3.45 9.07
C ALA A 179 -20.85 2.43 8.70
N LEU A 180 -20.36 2.47 7.45
CA LEU A 180 -19.24 1.62 7.03
C LEU A 180 -17.94 1.97 7.77
N VAL A 181 -17.63 3.26 7.90
CA VAL A 181 -16.43 3.75 8.62
C VAL A 181 -16.54 3.44 10.10
N GLU A 182 -17.70 3.66 10.71
CA GLU A 182 -17.97 3.36 12.11
C GLU A 182 -17.81 1.85 12.38
N GLN A 183 -18.43 1.00 11.56
CA GLN A 183 -18.30 -0.45 11.67
C GLN A 183 -16.85 -0.90 11.48
N HIS A 184 -16.13 -0.33 10.50
CA HIS A 184 -14.73 -0.67 10.26
C HIS A 184 -13.83 -0.25 11.42
N THR A 185 -14.02 0.96 11.94
CA THR A 185 -13.26 1.51 13.07
C THR A 185 -13.51 0.68 14.32
N ALA A 186 -14.77 0.39 14.64
CA ALA A 186 -15.14 -0.47 15.77
C ALA A 186 -14.50 -1.87 15.66
N GLN A 187 -14.49 -2.47 14.47
CA GLN A 187 -13.83 -3.77 14.24
C GLN A 187 -12.30 -3.69 14.35
N GLN A 188 -11.66 -2.64 13.85
CA GLN A 188 -10.21 -2.45 14.00
C GLN A 188 -9.84 -2.21 15.45
N ASP A 189 -10.65 -1.45 16.19
CA ASP A 189 -10.46 -1.18 17.60
C ASP A 189 -10.67 -2.43 18.44
N ASP A 190 -11.68 -3.25 18.18
CA ASP A 190 -11.88 -4.52 18.91
C ASP A 190 -10.72 -5.51 18.71
N HIS A 191 -10.24 -5.64 17.46
CA HIS A 191 -9.05 -6.44 17.17
C HIS A 191 -7.77 -5.85 17.76
N GLY A 192 -7.61 -4.52 17.73
CA GLY A 192 -6.49 -3.80 18.35
C GLY A 192 -6.45 -3.98 19.86
N ARG A 193 -7.60 -3.89 20.53
CA ARG A 193 -7.77 -4.16 21.96
C ARG A 193 -7.43 -5.60 22.31
N THR A 194 -7.97 -6.55 21.54
CA THR A 194 -7.67 -7.97 21.71
C THR A 194 -6.18 -8.24 21.57
N LEU A 195 -5.52 -7.64 20.57
CA LEU A 195 -4.09 -7.79 20.35
C LEU A 195 -3.27 -7.14 21.48
N ALA A 196 -3.66 -5.94 21.94
CA ALA A 196 -3.00 -5.26 23.05
C ALA A 196 -3.03 -6.09 24.34
N ALA A 197 -4.17 -6.68 24.67
CA ALA A 197 -4.29 -7.59 25.81
C ALA A 197 -3.37 -8.83 25.66
N ILE A 198 -3.33 -9.44 24.47
CA ILE A 198 -2.43 -10.58 24.21
C ILE A 198 -0.96 -10.18 24.34
N ILE A 199 -0.56 -9.01 23.85
CA ILE A 199 0.82 -8.52 23.95
C ILE A 199 1.19 -8.30 25.42
N LEU A 200 0.31 -7.67 26.22
CA LEU A 200 0.55 -7.46 27.65
C LEU A 200 0.69 -8.79 28.40
N ASP A 201 -0.17 -9.76 28.10
CA ASP A 201 -0.12 -11.10 28.70
C ASP A 201 1.18 -11.85 28.35
N LEU A 202 1.61 -11.80 27.08
CA LEU A 202 2.78 -12.53 26.59
C LEU A 202 4.11 -11.83 26.90
N ALA A 203 4.15 -10.50 26.87
CA ALA A 203 5.35 -9.75 27.18
C ALA A 203 5.72 -9.86 28.66
N GLY A 204 4.75 -9.96 29.57
CA GLY A 204 5.01 -9.78 31.00
C GLY A 204 5.72 -8.44 31.20
N ASP A 205 6.91 -8.45 31.80
CA ASP A 205 7.79 -7.26 31.95
C ASP A 205 8.77 -7.05 30.78
N ALA A 206 8.81 -7.95 29.80
CA ALA A 206 9.72 -7.85 28.66
C ALA A 206 9.35 -6.70 27.71
N THR A 207 10.32 -6.25 26.93
CA THR A 207 10.15 -5.16 25.94
C THR A 207 9.81 -5.66 24.54
N SER A 208 9.75 -6.98 24.32
CA SER A 208 9.41 -7.57 23.03
C SER A 208 8.73 -8.92 23.16
N VAL A 209 7.89 -9.27 22.18
CA VAL A 209 7.21 -10.56 22.08
C VAL A 209 7.54 -11.21 20.73
N ALA A 210 7.82 -12.52 20.72
CA ALA A 210 8.00 -13.22 19.46
C ALA A 210 6.68 -13.33 18.69
N ARG A 211 6.72 -13.11 17.37
CA ARG A 211 5.51 -13.18 16.53
C ARG A 211 4.87 -14.57 16.54
N ALA A 212 5.66 -15.63 16.70
CA ALA A 212 5.17 -17.00 16.78
C ALA A 212 4.21 -17.18 17.98
N ASP A 213 4.64 -16.72 19.17
CA ASP A 213 3.85 -16.80 20.39
C ASP A 213 2.56 -15.96 20.29
N LEU A 214 2.67 -14.76 19.72
CA LEU A 214 1.51 -13.90 19.42
C LEU A 214 0.50 -14.61 18.52
N LEU A 215 0.96 -15.24 17.44
CA LEU A 215 0.11 -15.89 16.45
C LEU A 215 -0.67 -17.06 17.07
N ASP A 216 -0.05 -17.84 17.95
CA ASP A 216 -0.69 -18.98 18.59
C ASP A 216 -1.80 -18.57 19.55
N VAL A 217 -1.57 -17.54 20.37
CA VAL A 217 -2.62 -17.01 21.26
C VAL A 217 -3.71 -16.29 20.47
N TRP A 218 -3.32 -15.51 19.46
CA TRP A 218 -4.26 -14.81 18.56
C TRP A 218 -5.22 -15.78 17.88
N LYS A 219 -4.71 -16.90 17.34
CA LYS A 219 -5.55 -17.93 16.72
C LYS A 219 -6.61 -18.46 17.67
N LYS A 220 -6.25 -18.71 18.94
CA LYS A 220 -7.21 -19.22 19.94
C LYS A 220 -8.30 -18.21 20.28
N LYS A 221 -7.99 -16.90 20.30
CA LYS A 221 -8.98 -15.85 20.60
C LYS A 221 -9.85 -15.46 19.41
N VAL A 222 -9.28 -15.40 18.20
CA VAL A 222 -9.96 -14.81 17.02
C VAL A 222 -10.54 -15.87 16.08
N ALA A 223 -10.00 -17.09 16.03
CA ALA A 223 -10.62 -18.14 15.20
C ALA A 223 -12.07 -18.50 15.60
N PRO A 224 -12.48 -18.48 16.90
CA PRO A 224 -13.86 -18.75 17.29
C PRO A 224 -14.86 -17.63 16.93
N THR A 225 -14.40 -16.39 16.76
CA THR A 225 -15.27 -15.25 16.41
C THR A 225 -15.56 -15.16 14.91
N LEU A 226 -14.90 -15.99 14.11
CA LEU A 226 -15.04 -16.09 12.67
C LEU A 226 -16.02 -17.18 12.28
N THR A 227 -17.01 -16.82 11.46
CA THR A 227 -17.95 -17.77 10.87
C THR A 227 -17.24 -18.73 9.89
N PRO A 228 -17.76 -19.95 9.69
CA PRO A 228 -17.26 -20.87 8.68
C PRO A 228 -17.30 -20.28 7.27
N GLU A 229 -18.34 -19.48 6.97
CA GLU A 229 -18.53 -18.78 5.69
C GLU A 229 -17.41 -17.75 5.46
N GLU A 230 -17.11 -16.88 6.44
CA GLU A 230 -15.99 -15.92 6.31
C GLU A 230 -14.65 -16.63 6.09
N LYS A 231 -14.42 -17.77 6.77
CA LYS A 231 -13.19 -18.55 6.59
C LYS A 231 -13.12 -19.19 5.20
N ALA A 232 -14.25 -19.73 4.72
CA ALA A 232 -14.34 -20.37 3.41
C ALA A 232 -14.20 -19.34 2.28
N ASP A 233 -14.89 -18.21 2.37
CA ASP A 233 -14.79 -17.09 1.43
C ASP A 233 -13.36 -16.56 1.35
N PHE A 234 -12.70 -16.40 2.50
CA PHE A 234 -11.31 -15.95 2.52
C PHE A 234 -10.33 -17.01 1.99
N ALA A 235 -10.56 -18.29 2.31
CA ALA A 235 -9.75 -19.39 1.79
C ALA A 235 -9.91 -19.54 0.26
N ALA A 236 -11.12 -19.35 -0.26
CA ALA A 236 -11.41 -19.36 -1.70
C ALA A 236 -10.69 -18.24 -2.46
N LYS A 237 -10.33 -17.14 -1.79
CA LYS A 237 -9.50 -16.06 -2.34
C LYS A 237 -7.99 -16.40 -2.43
N GLY A 238 -7.56 -17.59 -1.98
CA GLY A 238 -6.15 -18.00 -2.01
C GLY A 238 -5.24 -17.27 -1.01
N LYS A 239 -5.80 -16.41 -0.15
CA LYS A 239 -5.05 -15.50 0.76
C LYS A 239 -4.51 -16.17 2.04
N GLY A 240 -4.48 -17.50 2.10
CA GLY A 240 -4.10 -18.24 3.31
C GLY A 240 -5.15 -18.12 4.42
N SER A 241 -4.73 -17.79 5.65
CA SER A 241 -5.61 -17.78 6.82
C SER A 241 -6.16 -16.38 7.13
N LEU A 242 -7.48 -16.23 7.17
CA LEU A 242 -8.18 -14.99 7.57
C LEU A 242 -7.74 -14.52 8.96
N VAL A 243 -7.47 -15.46 9.86
CA VAL A 243 -6.99 -15.19 11.22
C VAL A 243 -5.63 -14.50 11.19
N THR A 244 -4.72 -14.96 10.34
CA THR A 244 -3.38 -14.37 10.16
C THR A 244 -3.45 -13.00 9.51
N GLU A 245 -4.38 -12.80 8.57
CA GLU A 245 -4.62 -11.49 7.96
C GLU A 245 -5.16 -10.48 8.99
N ARG A 246 -6.11 -10.88 9.84
CA ARG A 246 -6.61 -10.01 10.92
C ARG A 246 -5.50 -9.64 11.90
N LEU A 247 -4.59 -10.56 12.23
CA LEU A 247 -3.42 -10.27 13.06
C LEU A 247 -2.52 -9.20 12.41
N ARG A 248 -2.24 -9.34 11.11
CA ARG A 248 -1.43 -8.38 10.35
C ARG A 248 -2.03 -6.97 10.40
N LYS A 249 -3.35 -6.87 10.19
CA LYS A 249 -4.06 -5.58 10.25
C LYS A 249 -4.03 -4.96 11.65
N ALA A 250 -4.32 -5.77 12.68
CA ALA A 250 -4.29 -5.32 14.07
C ALA A 250 -2.90 -4.83 14.50
N MET A 251 -1.82 -5.53 14.11
CA MET A 251 -0.45 -5.04 14.34
C MET A 251 -0.22 -3.69 13.67
N GLY A 252 -0.64 -3.52 12.42
CA GLY A 252 -0.52 -2.24 11.72
C GLY A 252 -1.30 -1.09 12.38
N VAL A 253 -2.43 -1.37 13.04
CA VAL A 253 -3.16 -0.36 13.84
C VAL A 253 -2.33 0.07 15.05
N LEU A 254 -1.77 -0.88 15.80
CA LEU A 254 -0.94 -0.57 16.97
C LEU A 254 0.35 0.18 16.59
N GLU A 255 0.96 -0.18 15.45
CA GLU A 255 2.14 0.53 14.91
C GLU A 255 1.82 1.99 14.56
N ARG A 256 0.69 2.25 13.88
CA ARG A 256 0.27 3.62 13.55
C ARG A 256 -0.03 4.47 14.79
N ARG A 257 -0.45 3.83 15.90
CA ARG A 257 -0.63 4.49 17.20
C ARG A 257 0.68 4.66 17.98
N GLY A 258 1.80 4.19 17.45
CA GLY A 258 3.11 4.27 18.12
C GLY A 258 3.22 3.36 19.34
N LEU A 259 2.35 2.36 19.48
CA LEU A 259 2.32 1.49 20.66
C LEU A 259 3.34 0.35 20.56
N VAL A 260 3.60 -0.12 19.34
CA VAL A 260 4.51 -1.23 19.04
C VAL A 260 5.28 -1.00 17.74
N ALA A 261 6.37 -1.74 17.54
CA ALA A 261 7.10 -1.80 16.28
C ALA A 261 7.52 -3.24 15.94
N ARG A 262 7.47 -3.62 14.66
CA ARG A 262 8.07 -4.87 14.19
C ARG A 262 9.59 -4.76 14.07
N SER A 263 10.29 -5.75 14.61
CA SER A 263 11.75 -5.90 14.48
C SER A 263 12.13 -7.35 14.15
N GLY A 264 13.38 -7.57 13.75
CA GLY A 264 13.92 -8.91 13.43
C GLY A 264 13.75 -9.36 11.97
N ALA A 265 14.44 -10.44 11.62
CA ALA A 265 14.40 -11.04 10.29
C ALA A 265 13.11 -11.88 10.08
N GLN A 266 12.79 -12.22 8.83
CA GLN A 266 11.51 -12.86 8.44
C GLN A 266 11.17 -14.18 9.20
N GLY A 267 12.19 -14.88 9.74
CA GLY A 267 12.03 -16.09 10.55
C GLY A 267 12.10 -15.90 12.07
N ASP A 268 12.51 -14.71 12.54
CA ASP A 268 12.65 -14.36 13.97
C ASP A 268 12.02 -12.99 14.25
N GLN A 269 10.85 -12.77 13.65
CA GLN A 269 10.16 -11.50 13.77
C GLN A 269 9.61 -11.32 15.19
N ARG A 270 9.88 -10.15 15.76
CA ARG A 270 9.43 -9.75 17.09
C ARG A 270 8.59 -8.48 17.00
N LEU A 271 7.78 -8.28 18.03
CA LEU A 271 6.99 -7.08 18.23
C LEU A 271 7.53 -6.38 19.48
N ASP A 272 8.20 -5.26 19.28
CA ASP A 272 8.74 -4.44 20.36
C ASP A 272 7.64 -3.54 20.92
N VAL A 273 7.56 -3.44 22.24
CA VAL A 273 6.59 -2.60 22.95
C VAL A 273 7.21 -1.21 23.13
N LEU A 274 6.61 -0.21 22.48
CA LEU A 274 7.07 1.19 22.53
C LEU A 274 6.37 1.98 23.63
N ASP A 275 5.06 1.77 23.78
CA ASP A 275 4.25 2.42 24.81
C ASP A 275 3.36 1.40 25.54
N ARG A 276 3.84 0.95 26.69
CA ARG A 276 3.13 0.00 27.54
C ARG A 276 1.90 0.61 28.20
N ALA A 277 1.94 1.88 28.58
CA ALA A 277 0.79 2.54 29.21
C ALA A 277 -0.36 2.66 28.20
N GLY A 278 -0.07 3.09 26.97
CA GLY A 278 -1.05 3.14 25.89
C GLY A 278 -1.63 1.77 25.52
N LEU A 279 -0.85 0.69 25.62
CA LEU A 279 -1.39 -0.68 25.45
C LEU A 279 -2.35 -1.07 26.57
N VAL A 280 -2.06 -0.71 27.82
CA VAL A 280 -2.95 -0.98 28.98
C VAL A 280 -4.25 -0.20 28.82
N ASP A 281 -4.17 1.08 28.48
CA ASP A 281 -5.34 1.93 28.28
C ASP A 281 -6.21 1.43 27.13
N LEU A 282 -5.58 1.03 26.02
CA LEU A 282 -6.30 0.44 24.90
C LEU A 282 -6.97 -0.88 25.32
N ALA A 283 -6.26 -1.78 25.99
CA ALA A 283 -6.82 -3.05 26.44
C ALA A 283 -7.96 -2.88 27.46
N ALA A 284 -7.92 -1.81 28.27
CA ALA A 284 -8.93 -1.50 29.29
C ALA A 284 -10.15 -0.73 28.75
N ALA A 285 -10.06 -0.13 27.56
CA ALA A 285 -11.14 0.62 26.96
C ALA A 285 -12.36 -0.28 26.70
N ARG A 286 -13.47 0.02 27.38
CA ARG A 286 -14.78 -0.62 27.14
C ARG A 286 -15.38 -0.13 25.81
N PRO A 287 -16.14 -0.98 25.11
CA PRO A 287 -16.88 -0.57 23.91
C PRO A 287 -17.94 0.48 24.23
#